data_AF-A0A7C3S7X2-F1
#
_entry.id   AF-A0A7C3S7X2-F1
#
_cell.length_a   1.000
_cell.length_b   1.000
_cell.length_c   1.000
_cell.angle_alpha   90.00
_cell.angle_beta   90.00
_cell.angle_gamma   90.00
#
_symmetry.space_group_name_H-M   'P 1'
#
loop_
_entity.id
_entity.type
_entity.pdbx_description
1 polymer ?
#
loop_
_entity_poly.entity_id
_entity_poly.type
_entity_poly.pdbx_seq_one_letter_code
_entity_poly.pdbx_strand_id
1 'polypeptide(L)'
;MAETKERKIIRTEHPHIVKVEGVRGGDEVVEGTCITVWIIANYWLMGMSPEEIASELNLPLGHVFDALSYYLDHKAEIDQQIEEAKSFTKRYYVDEHGIVHFDKKPQEGR
;
A
#
# COMPACT_ATOMS: atom_id res chain seq x y z
N MET A 1 -38.40 15.98 11.50
CA MET A 1 -37.01 16.36 11.16
C MET A 1 -36.10 15.31 11.81
N ALA A 2 -35.32 14.62 10.98
CA ALA A 2 -34.31 13.58 11.24
C ALA A 2 -34.38 12.76 12.55
N GLU A 3 -34.95 11.55 12.47
CA GLU A 3 -34.60 10.44 13.37
C GLU A 3 -33.25 9.85 12.92
N THR A 4 -32.17 10.22 13.60
CA THR A 4 -30.87 9.56 13.44
C THR A 4 -30.85 8.32 14.32
N LYS A 5 -31.21 7.17 13.76
CA LYS A 5 -31.10 5.88 14.43
C LYS A 5 -29.62 5.60 14.73
N GLU A 6 -29.20 5.76 15.99
CA GLU A 6 -27.85 5.45 16.46
C GLU A 6 -27.54 3.96 16.22
N ARG A 7 -26.54 3.70 15.38
CA ARG A 7 -26.10 2.34 15.04
C ARG A 7 -25.00 1.91 16.01
N LYS A 8 -25.11 0.70 16.55
CA LYS A 8 -24.09 0.12 17.44
C LYS A 8 -22.88 -0.32 16.62
N ILE A 9 -21.74 0.35 16.80
CA ILE A 9 -20.47 0.02 16.16
C ILE A 9 -19.76 -1.05 16.99
N ILE A 10 -19.39 -2.18 16.38
CA ILE A 10 -18.51 -3.18 16.98
C ILE A 10 -17.34 -3.38 16.03
N ARG A 11 -16.14 -2.95 16.44
CA ARG A 11 -14.87 -3.05 15.71
C ARG A 11 -14.03 -4.20 16.27
N THR A 12 -13.32 -4.90 15.39
CA THR A 12 -12.40 -6.01 15.71
C THR A 12 -10.95 -5.63 15.37
N GLU A 13 -9.99 -6.53 15.63
CA GLU A 13 -8.55 -6.28 15.91
C GLU A 13 -7.76 -5.32 15.01
N HIS A 14 -8.19 -5.00 13.78
CA HIS A 14 -7.59 -3.93 12.95
C HIS A 14 -8.68 -3.02 12.37
N PRO A 15 -9.17 -2.04 13.15
CA PRO A 15 -10.36 -1.25 12.81
C PRO A 15 -10.21 -0.33 11.59
N HIS A 16 -9.00 -0.15 11.07
CA HIS A 16 -8.70 0.79 10.00
C HIS A 16 -8.28 0.15 8.68
N ILE A 17 -8.24 -1.18 8.57
CA ILE A 17 -7.88 -1.86 7.32
C ILE A 17 -9.14 -2.40 6.65
N VAL A 18 -9.40 -1.95 5.43
CA VAL A 18 -10.54 -2.37 4.62
C VAL A 18 -10.07 -2.97 3.30
N LYS A 19 -10.65 -4.10 2.92
CA LYS A 19 -10.44 -4.72 1.61
C LYS A 19 -11.62 -4.38 0.72
N VAL A 20 -11.37 -3.73 -0.42
CA VAL A 20 -12.43 -3.34 -1.37
C VAL A 20 -12.20 -4.04 -2.69
N GLU A 21 -13.05 -5.02 -3.00
CA GLU A 21 -12.98 -5.73 -4.28
C GLU A 21 -13.13 -4.77 -5.46
N GLY A 22 -12.19 -4.83 -6.41
CA GLY A 22 -12.20 -4.00 -7.63
C GLY A 22 -11.52 -2.63 -7.51
N VAL A 23 -11.11 -2.20 -6.32
CA VAL A 23 -10.28 -0.99 -6.12
C VAL A 23 -8.83 -1.41 -5.96
N ARG A 24 -7.91 -0.82 -6.75
CA ARG A 24 -6.47 -1.19 -6.77
C ARG A 24 -6.20 -2.69 -6.96
N GLY A 25 -7.08 -3.41 -7.65
CA GLY A 25 -6.89 -4.85 -7.88
C GLY A 25 -7.35 -5.76 -6.73
N GLY A 26 -7.99 -5.21 -5.69
CA GLY A 26 -8.46 -5.97 -4.52
C GLY A 26 -7.54 -5.87 -3.31
N ASP A 27 -6.56 -4.96 -3.32
CA ASP A 27 -5.61 -4.73 -2.23
C ASP A 27 -6.29 -4.20 -0.95
N GLU A 28 -5.66 -4.48 0.19
CA GLU A 28 -6.00 -3.94 1.49
C GLU A 28 -5.61 -2.47 1.59
N VAL A 29 -6.58 -1.62 1.92
CA VAL A 29 -6.44 -0.16 1.97
C VAL A 29 -6.73 0.35 3.38
N VAL A 30 -5.99 1.36 3.81
CA VAL A 30 -6.28 2.08 5.05
C VAL A 30 -7.57 2.90 4.88
N GLU A 31 -8.57 2.66 5.73
CA GLU A 31 -9.92 3.24 5.69
C GLU A 31 -9.86 4.77 5.55
N GLY A 32 -10.62 5.30 4.58
CA GLY A 32 -10.66 6.74 4.29
C GLY A 32 -9.47 7.25 3.47
N THR A 33 -8.57 6.37 3.02
CA THR A 33 -7.44 6.74 2.17
C THR A 33 -7.38 5.85 0.93
N CYS A 34 -6.53 6.22 -0.02
CA CYS A 34 -6.14 5.35 -1.12
C CYS A 34 -4.80 4.65 -0.84
N ILE A 35 -4.33 4.58 0.41
CA ILE A 35 -3.00 4.04 0.73
C ILE A 35 -3.14 2.55 1.06
N THR A 36 -2.40 1.72 0.33
CA THR A 36 -2.41 0.26 0.50
C THR A 36 -1.44 -0.18 1.59
N VAL A 37 -1.76 -1.29 2.26
CA VAL A 37 -0.91 -1.86 3.33
C VAL A 37 0.49 -2.19 2.79
N TRP A 38 0.61 -2.68 1.56
CA TRP A 38 1.90 -2.99 0.95
C TRP A 38 2.84 -1.78 0.82
N ILE A 39 2.32 -0.56 0.62
CA ILE A 39 3.14 0.66 0.55
C ILE A 39 3.78 0.94 1.91
N ILE A 40 2.98 0.85 2.97
CA ILE A 40 3.43 1.04 4.35
C ILE A 40 4.46 -0.03 4.73
N ALA A 41 4.17 -1.30 4.42
CA ALA A 41 5.09 -2.41 4.64
C ALA A 41 6.40 -2.25 3.85
N ASN A 42 6.33 -1.78 2.60
CA ASN A 42 7.51 -1.54 1.79
C ASN A 42 8.40 -0.42 2.37
N TYR A 43 7.84 0.68 2.86
CA TYR A 43 8.64 1.72 3.53
C TYR A 43 9.28 1.22 4.83
N TRP A 44 8.56 0.40 5.60
CA TRP A 44 9.11 -0.24 6.79
C TRP A 44 10.28 -1.19 6.45
N LEU A 45 10.14 -2.00 5.39
CA LEU A 45 11.22 -2.85 4.87
C LEU A 45 12.41 -2.05 4.32
N MET A 46 12.20 -0.82 3.88
CA MET A 46 13.27 0.11 3.48
C MET A 46 14.01 0.73 4.69
N GLY A 47 13.60 0.38 5.92
CA GLY A 47 14.24 0.84 7.15
C GLY A 47 13.67 2.13 7.72
N MET A 48 12.55 2.63 7.19
CA MET A 48 11.87 3.82 7.70
C MET A 48 11.13 3.50 9.00
N SER A 49 11.18 4.42 9.97
CA SER A 49 10.43 4.29 11.23
C SER A 49 8.92 4.52 11.02
N PRO A 50 8.04 3.97 11.88
CA PRO A 50 6.60 4.22 11.80
C PRO A 50 6.21 5.70 11.82
N GLU A 51 6.93 6.53 12.58
CA GLU A 51 6.73 7.97 12.65
C GLU A 51 7.08 8.69 11.34
N GLU A 52 8.19 8.30 10.72
CA GLU A 52 8.59 8.81 9.41
C GLU A 52 7.57 8.40 8.33
N ILE A 53 7.11 7.14 8.34
CA ILE A 53 6.09 6.65 7.41
C ILE A 53 4.78 7.43 7.59
N ALA A 54 4.36 7.67 8.84
CA ALA A 54 3.17 8.46 9.14
C ALA A 54 3.29 9.89 8.60
N SER A 55 4.45 10.52 8.76
CA SER A 55 4.72 11.86 8.25
C SER A 55 4.74 11.91 6.72
N GLU A 56 5.45 11.00 6.07
CA GLU A 56 5.55 10.94 4.59
C GLU A 56 4.20 10.71 3.94
N LEU A 57 3.38 9.83 4.53
CA LEU A 57 2.08 9.44 3.99
C LEU A 57 0.93 10.32 4.49
N ASN A 58 1.20 11.31 5.35
CA ASN A 58 0.19 12.12 6.04
C ASN A 58 -0.91 11.24 6.68
N LEU A 59 -0.48 10.15 7.31
CA LEU A 59 -1.36 9.19 7.98
C LEU A 59 -1.31 9.38 9.50
N PRO A 60 -2.43 9.14 10.20
CA PRO A 60 -2.39 8.98 11.64
C PRO A 60 -1.45 7.82 12.00
N LEU A 61 -0.58 8.02 13.00
CA LEU A 61 0.39 7.01 13.42
C LEU A 61 -0.27 5.67 13.80
N GLY A 62 -1.48 5.72 14.39
CA GLY A 62 -2.26 4.51 14.70
C GLY A 62 -2.63 3.69 13.46
N HIS A 63 -2.89 4.33 12.32
CA HIS A 63 -3.17 3.61 11.07
C HIS A 63 -1.92 2.92 10.51
N VAL A 64 -0.74 3.51 10.72
CA VAL A 64 0.54 2.90 10.35
C VAL A 64 0.79 1.65 11.18
N PHE A 65 0.61 1.72 12.51
CA PHE A 65 0.76 0.55 13.36
C PHE A 65 -0.25 -0.57 13.03
N ASP A 66 -1.51 -0.23 12.76
CA ASP A 66 -2.51 -1.20 12.32
C ASP A 66 -2.12 -1.88 11.00
N ALA A 67 -1.66 -1.10 10.02
CA ALA A 67 -1.20 -1.64 8.74
C ALA A 67 0.04 -2.54 8.90
N LEU A 68 0.98 -2.16 9.76
CA LEU A 68 2.16 -2.98 10.05
C LEU A 68 1.79 -4.27 10.79
N SER A 69 0.84 -4.22 11.73
CA SER A 69 0.32 -5.41 12.39
C SER A 69 -0.31 -6.36 11.37
N TYR A 70 -1.20 -5.85 10.52
CA TYR A 70 -1.83 -6.64 9.46
C TYR A 70 -0.79 -7.26 8.51
N TYR A 71 0.25 -6.50 8.14
CA TYR A 71 1.35 -6.98 7.32
C TYR A 71 2.09 -8.14 7.99
N LEU A 72 2.38 -8.07 9.29
CA LEU A 72 3.08 -9.15 9.98
C LEU A 72 2.25 -10.45 10.03
N ASP A 73 0.93 -10.33 10.17
CA ASP A 73 0.01 -11.47 10.14
C ASP A 73 -0.15 -12.06 8.71
N HIS A 74 -0.04 -11.22 7.67
CA HIS A 74 -0.23 -11.61 6.26
C HIS A 74 1.03 -11.48 5.41
N LYS A 75 2.21 -11.65 6.05
CA LYS A 75 3.51 -11.28 5.46
C LYS A 75 3.75 -11.87 4.07
N ALA A 76 3.40 -13.14 3.86
CA ALA A 76 3.64 -13.83 2.60
C ALA A 76 2.84 -13.22 1.43
N GLU A 77 1.57 -12.87 1.67
CA GLU A 77 0.70 -12.28 0.65
C GLU A 77 1.15 -10.86 0.29
N ILE A 78 1.47 -10.05 1.31
CA ILE A 78 1.92 -8.68 1.11
C ILE A 78 3.34 -8.63 0.50
N ASP A 79 4.25 -9.52 0.89
CA ASP A 79 5.57 -9.63 0.25
C ASP A 79 5.43 -9.94 -1.24
N GLN A 80 4.48 -10.81 -1.61
CA GLN A 80 4.17 -11.11 -3.00
C GLN A 80 3.64 -9.87 -3.73
N GLN A 81 2.69 -9.14 -3.14
CA GLN A 81 2.20 -7.86 -3.69
C GLN A 81 3.34 -6.85 -3.89
N ILE A 82 4.27 -6.74 -2.93
CA ILE A 82 5.44 -5.85 -3.03
C ILE A 82 6.34 -6.26 -4.20
N GLU A 83 6.61 -7.55 -4.38
CA GLU A 83 7.43 -8.04 -5.49
C GLU A 83 6.74 -7.83 -6.85
N GLU A 84 5.45 -8.12 -6.94
CA GLU A 84 4.64 -7.85 -8.14
C GLU A 84 4.62 -6.36 -8.48
N ALA A 85 4.44 -5.48 -7.49
CA ALA A 85 4.50 -4.03 -7.67
C ALA A 85 5.89 -3.57 -8.15
N LYS A 86 6.99 -4.10 -7.59
CA LYS A 86 8.36 -3.84 -8.06
C LYS A 86 8.60 -4.33 -9.49
N SER A 87 7.99 -5.45 -9.88
CA SER A 87 8.06 -5.95 -11.24
C SER A 87 7.30 -5.05 -12.23
N PHE A 88 6.24 -4.39 -11.76
CA PHE A 88 5.44 -3.44 -12.53
C PHE A 88 6.19 -2.11 -12.76
N THR A 89 6.91 -1.58 -11.76
CA THR A 89 7.71 -0.35 -11.92
C THR A 89 8.91 -0.52 -12.85
N LYS A 90 9.46 -1.74 -12.96
CA LYS A 90 10.52 -2.09 -13.94
C LYS A 90 10.04 -2.09 -15.40
N ARG A 91 8.75 -1.86 -15.66
CA ARG A 91 8.20 -1.85 -17.01
C ARG A 91 8.51 -0.56 -17.76
N TYR A 92 9.08 0.44 -17.11
CA TYR A 92 9.49 1.65 -17.80
C TYR A 92 10.92 2.12 -17.53
N TYR A 93 11.55 2.63 -18.57
CA TYR A 93 12.82 3.36 -18.49
C TYR A 93 12.68 4.71 -19.19
N VAL A 94 13.38 5.71 -18.68
CA VAL A 94 13.46 7.03 -19.31
C VAL A 94 14.75 7.05 -20.13
N ASP A 95 14.65 7.36 -21.43
CA ASP A 95 15.84 7.53 -22.26
C ASP A 95 16.48 8.92 -22.08
N GLU A 96 17.58 9.17 -22.79
CA GLU A 96 18.32 10.45 -22.75
C GLU A 96 17.49 11.66 -23.21
N HIS A 97 16.33 11.43 -23.83
CA HIS A 97 15.41 12.46 -24.32
C HIS A 97 14.22 12.68 -23.38
N GLY A 98 14.16 11.98 -22.24
CA GLY A 98 13.07 12.10 -21.28
C GLY A 98 11.81 11.30 -21.68
N ILE A 99 11.90 10.42 -22.68
CA ILE A 99 10.75 9.62 -23.13
C ILE A 99 10.61 8.37 -22.25
N VAL A 100 9.40 8.13 -21.75
CA VAL A 100 9.06 6.93 -20.97
C VAL A 100 8.80 5.78 -21.94
N HIS A 101 9.66 4.77 -21.92
CA HIS A 101 9.50 3.51 -22.66
C HIS A 101 8.77 2.52 -21.77
N PHE A 102 7.77 1.78 -22.27
CA PHE A 102 6.93 0.88 -21.47
C PHE A 102 7.22 -0.63 -21.68
N ASP A 103 8.43 -0.98 -22.15
CA ASP A 103 8.92 -2.36 -22.28
C ASP A 103 10.40 -2.49 -21.90
N LYS A 104 10.87 -3.68 -21.53
CA LYS A 104 12.28 -3.96 -21.19
C LYS A 104 13.21 -3.42 -22.28
N LYS A 105 14.29 -2.73 -21.88
CA LYS A 105 15.41 -2.39 -22.79
C LYS A 105 15.82 -3.63 -23.60
N PRO A 106 16.03 -3.52 -24.93
CA PRO A 106 16.64 -4.62 -25.67
C PRO A 106 17.97 -4.96 -24.98
N GLN A 107 18.17 -6.25 -24.68
CA GLN A 107 19.43 -6.73 -24.15
C GLN A 107 20.47 -6.52 -25.27
N GLU A 108 21.31 -5.48 -25.15
CA GLU A 108 22.44 -5.26 -26.04
C GLU A 108 23.39 -6.44 -25.85
N GLY A 109 23.36 -7.37 -26.80
CA GLY A 109 24.10 -8.62 -26.74
C GLY A 109 25.61 -8.42 -26.71
N ARG A 110 26.28 -9.23 -25.91
CA ARG A 110 27.63 -9.72 -26.18
C ARG A 110 27.82 -11.10 -25.60
#